data_AF-A0A9D5TLI5-F1
#
_entry.id   AF-A0A9D5TLI5-F1
#
_cell.length_a   1.000
_cell.length_b   1.000
_cell.length_c   1.000
_cell.angle_alpha   90.00
_cell.angle_beta   90.00
_cell.angle_gamma   90.00
#
_symmetry.space_group_name_H-M   'P 1'
#
loop_
_entity.id
_entity.type
_entity.pdbx_description
1 polymer ?
#
loop_
_entity_poly.entity_id
_entity_poly.type
_entity_poly.pdbx_seq_one_letter_code
_entity_poly.pdbx_strand_id
1 'polypeptide(L)'
;MRINAVCEYNNGGYLIYAADLPGAYVRGETQNQALAKFDGEVRSYLRWCGIKLPANEEIEVGITQRKLSELQICDADSDVLFDTERAPLTPEEYQKLKLLALRSARDFNKIFQAIENPSISDRPERTSFYGLVPRTPLQMYEHTNRTTAYYAAAFGIEMENAADIYANRMLLFSEIEVLEDFLSDRGYTAPDGEAWTLRKLLRRLIWHDRIHAKAMWRTAVSLWGSAIPNPFYFR
;
A
#
# COMPACT_ATOMS: atom_id res chain seq x y z
N MET A 1 8.40 10.73 -18.75
CA MET A 1 7.43 11.18 -17.74
C MET A 1 8.13 11.51 -16.42
N ARG A 2 7.66 12.52 -15.68
CA ARG A 2 8.19 12.89 -14.37
C ARG A 2 7.27 12.37 -13.26
N ILE A 3 7.85 11.81 -12.21
CA ILE A 3 7.15 11.36 -10.99
C ILE A 3 7.69 12.13 -9.78
N ASN A 4 6.80 12.77 -9.05
CA ASN A 4 7.08 13.32 -7.73
C ASN A 4 7.15 12.19 -6.72
N ALA A 5 8.13 12.25 -5.82
CA ALA A 5 8.38 11.22 -4.84
C ALA A 5 8.53 11.77 -3.43
N VAL A 6 8.02 11.00 -2.46
CA VAL A 6 8.21 11.27 -1.03
C VAL A 6 9.16 10.23 -0.47
N CYS A 7 10.23 10.70 0.18
CA CYS A 7 11.27 9.84 0.75
C CYS A 7 11.17 9.85 2.28
N GLU A 8 10.76 8.73 2.86
CA GLU A 8 10.87 8.47 4.29
C GLU A 8 12.10 7.60 4.56
N TYR A 9 12.97 8.00 5.47
CA TYR A 9 14.27 7.36 5.64
C TYR A 9 14.81 7.46 7.07
N ASN A 10 15.74 6.57 7.38
CA ASN A 10 16.63 6.64 8.53
C ASN A 10 17.89 5.80 8.29
N ASN A 11 18.68 5.57 9.33
CA ASN A 11 19.90 4.75 9.22
C ASN A 11 19.63 3.29 8.82
N GLY A 12 18.39 2.81 9.01
CA GLY A 12 17.96 1.45 8.63
C GLY A 12 17.49 1.34 7.17
N GLY A 13 17.32 2.45 6.45
CA GLY A 13 17.05 2.42 5.02
C GLY A 13 16.13 3.53 4.51
N TYR A 14 15.68 3.34 3.27
CA TYR A 14 14.89 4.28 2.49
C TYR A 14 13.61 3.61 1.99
N LEU A 15 12.47 4.25 2.25
CA LEU A 15 11.17 3.93 1.68
C LEU A 15 10.70 5.14 0.88
N ILE A 16 10.66 4.99 -0.45
CA ILE A 16 10.37 6.07 -1.37
C ILE A 16 9.06 5.76 -2.08
N TYR A 17 8.10 6.65 -1.96
CA TYR A 17 6.78 6.55 -2.56
C TYR A 17 6.70 7.38 -3.83
N ALA A 18 5.95 6.91 -4.83
CA ALA A 18 5.51 7.75 -5.93
C ALA A 18 4.26 8.54 -5.48
N ALA A 19 4.40 9.85 -5.26
CA ALA A 19 3.31 10.70 -4.81
C ALA A 19 2.16 10.75 -5.84
N ASP A 20 2.50 10.70 -7.13
CA ASP A 20 1.52 10.76 -8.22
C ASP A 20 0.86 9.40 -8.52
N LEU A 21 1.38 8.30 -7.96
CA LEU A 21 0.93 6.93 -8.22
C LEU A 21 0.64 6.22 -6.88
N PRO A 22 -0.51 6.48 -6.24
CA PRO A 22 -0.83 5.96 -4.91
C PRO A 22 -0.70 4.44 -4.84
N GLY A 23 0.25 3.98 -4.02
CA GLY A 23 0.57 2.56 -3.85
C GLY A 23 1.81 2.07 -4.58
N ALA A 24 2.41 2.85 -5.48
CA ALA A 24 3.74 2.57 -6.02
C ALA A 24 4.82 3.06 -5.03
N TYR A 25 5.78 2.18 -4.73
CA TYR A 25 6.83 2.44 -3.76
C TYR A 25 8.07 1.59 -4.06
N VAL A 26 9.22 2.07 -3.60
CA VAL A 26 10.50 1.33 -3.64
C VAL A 26 11.20 1.40 -2.30
N ARG A 27 12.05 0.41 -2.05
CA ARG A 27 12.80 0.27 -0.80
C ARG A 27 14.23 -0.14 -1.05
N GLY A 28 15.15 0.32 -0.21
CA GLY A 28 16.56 -0.05 -0.26
C GLY A 28 17.30 0.38 1.00
N GLU A 29 18.46 -0.23 1.25
CA GLU A 29 19.35 0.16 2.36
C GLU A 29 19.94 1.55 2.08
N THR A 30 20.18 1.87 0.81
CA THR A 30 20.59 3.20 0.35
C THR A 30 19.56 3.84 -0.58
N GLN A 31 19.59 5.17 -0.68
CA GLN A 31 18.71 5.92 -1.58
C GLN A 31 18.88 5.45 -3.04
N ASN A 32 20.12 5.24 -3.48
CA ASN A 32 20.40 4.82 -4.86
C ASN A 32 19.85 3.42 -5.15
N GLN A 33 19.99 2.47 -4.21
CA GLN A 33 19.40 1.14 -4.34
C GLN A 33 17.88 1.17 -4.41
N ALA A 34 17.23 2.06 -3.63
CA ALA A 34 15.79 2.25 -3.69
C ALA A 34 15.37 2.82 -5.05
N LEU A 35 15.97 3.94 -5.46
CA LEU A 35 15.66 4.64 -6.72
C LEU A 35 15.92 3.79 -7.97
N ALA A 36 16.91 2.90 -7.95
CA ALA A 36 17.18 1.98 -9.06
C ALA A 36 16.00 1.04 -9.40
N LYS A 37 15.06 0.84 -8.47
CA LYS A 37 13.88 -0.03 -8.64
C LYS A 37 12.66 0.73 -9.18
N PHE A 38 12.74 2.04 -9.30
CA PHE A 38 11.57 2.91 -9.52
C PHE A 38 10.97 2.75 -10.92
N ASP A 39 11.80 2.62 -11.96
CA ASP A 39 11.33 2.34 -13.33
C ASP A 39 10.44 1.09 -13.37
N GLY A 40 10.90 0.01 -12.74
CA GLY A 40 10.17 -1.25 -12.70
C GLY A 40 8.84 -1.15 -11.96
N GLU A 41 8.82 -0.45 -10.83
CA GLU A 41 7.60 -0.25 -10.04
C GLU A 41 6.58 0.62 -10.78
N VAL A 42 7.00 1.75 -11.37
CA VAL A 42 6.10 2.65 -12.13
C VAL A 42 5.48 1.94 -13.31
N ARG A 43 6.26 1.19 -14.09
CA ARG A 43 5.75 0.43 -15.24
C ARG A 43 4.80 -0.68 -14.83
N SER A 44 5.11 -1.40 -13.74
CA SER A 44 4.24 -2.41 -13.15
C SER A 44 2.90 -1.79 -12.72
N TYR A 45 2.96 -0.68 -11.98
CA TYR A 45 1.80 0.06 -11.50
C TYR A 45 0.91 0.57 -12.64
N LEU A 46 1.49 1.24 -13.64
CA LEU A 46 0.74 1.79 -14.75
C LEU A 46 0.08 0.68 -15.58
N ARG A 47 0.80 -0.42 -15.81
CA ARG A 47 0.23 -1.59 -16.49
C ARG A 47 -0.92 -2.19 -15.71
N TRP A 48 -0.80 -2.28 -14.38
CA TRP A 48 -1.92 -2.64 -13.51
C TRP A 48 -3.09 -1.67 -13.73
N CYS A 49 -2.87 -0.36 -13.73
CA CYS A 49 -3.90 0.64 -14.04
C CYS A 49 -4.42 0.63 -15.50
N GLY A 50 -3.97 -0.30 -16.36
CA GLY A 50 -4.39 -0.39 -17.76
C GLY A 50 -3.66 0.56 -18.70
N ILE A 51 -2.66 1.29 -18.19
CA ILE A 51 -1.86 2.26 -18.92
C ILE A 51 -0.58 1.56 -19.41
N LYS A 52 -0.38 1.48 -20.72
CA LYS A 52 0.85 0.95 -21.31
C LYS A 52 1.76 2.12 -21.67
N LEU A 53 2.93 2.18 -21.03
CA LEU A 53 4.00 3.08 -21.45
C LEU A 53 4.81 2.49 -22.58
N PRO A 54 5.29 3.31 -23.53
CA PRO A 54 6.35 2.92 -24.46
C PRO A 54 7.60 2.38 -23.74
N ALA A 55 8.29 1.43 -24.34
CA ALA A 55 9.49 0.83 -23.74
C ALA A 55 10.62 1.84 -23.54
N ASN A 56 10.70 2.84 -24.43
CA ASN A 56 11.67 3.93 -24.43
C ASN A 56 11.21 5.16 -23.64
N GLU A 57 10.03 5.13 -23.01
CA GLU A 57 9.59 6.24 -22.17
C GLU A 57 10.53 6.37 -20.96
N GLU A 58 11.22 7.49 -20.82
CA GLU A 58 12.10 7.74 -19.67
C GLU A 58 11.28 8.13 -18.44
N ILE A 59 11.62 7.57 -17.28
CA ILE A 59 10.97 7.90 -16.01
C ILE A 59 11.95 8.71 -15.18
N GLU A 60 11.67 10.00 -15.02
CA GLU A 60 12.41 10.90 -14.14
C GLU A 60 11.73 10.95 -12.77
N VAL A 61 12.49 10.77 -11.70
CA VAL A 61 11.97 10.79 -10.32
C VAL A 61 12.52 12.01 -9.59
N GLY A 62 11.63 12.89 -9.13
CA GLY A 62 11.98 14.05 -8.31
C GLY A 62 11.51 13.87 -6.88
N ILE A 63 12.42 13.82 -5.91
CA ILE A 63 12.05 13.79 -4.48
C ILE A 63 11.59 15.20 -4.08
N THR A 64 10.29 15.36 -3.80
CA THR A 64 9.66 16.63 -3.45
C THR A 64 9.47 16.81 -1.95
N GLN A 65 9.50 15.72 -1.18
CA GLN A 65 9.36 15.74 0.28
C GLN A 65 10.27 14.69 0.91
N ARG A 66 10.82 15.03 2.08
CA ARG A 66 11.66 14.14 2.89
C ARG A 66 11.18 14.11 4.33
N LYS A 67 11.17 12.92 4.92
CA LYS A 67 10.91 12.70 6.35
C LYS A 67 11.99 11.82 6.95
N LEU A 68 12.70 12.32 7.96
CA LEU A 68 13.52 11.50 8.85
C LEU A 68 12.58 10.76 9.80
N SER A 69 12.72 9.45 9.93
CA SER A 69 11.77 8.62 10.68
C SER A 69 12.43 7.85 11.81
N GLU A 70 11.72 7.72 12.93
CA GLU A 70 12.13 6.88 14.05
C GLU A 70 11.58 5.44 13.94
N LEU A 71 10.76 5.18 12.92
CA LEU A 71 10.15 3.86 12.66
C LEU A 71 11.15 2.87 12.04
N GLN A 72 10.79 1.58 12.03
CA GLN A 72 11.56 0.54 11.34
C GLN A 72 11.33 0.59 9.83
N ILE A 73 11.95 1.57 9.14
CA ILE A 73 11.88 1.74 7.67
C ILE A 73 12.35 0.48 6.92
N CYS A 74 13.26 -0.28 7.52
CA CYS A 74 13.73 -1.58 7.03
C CYS A 74 12.66 -2.69 7.07
N ASP A 75 11.52 -2.48 7.72
CA ASP A 75 10.34 -3.34 7.69
C ASP A 75 9.14 -2.73 6.94
N ALA A 76 9.30 -1.54 6.35
CA ALA A 76 8.26 -0.72 5.70
C ALA A 76 7.26 -0.07 6.67
N ASP A 77 7.63 0.05 7.94
CA ASP A 77 6.87 0.92 8.84
C ASP A 77 6.97 2.37 8.36
N SER A 78 5.87 3.11 8.47
CA SER A 78 5.78 4.44 7.89
C SER A 78 4.55 5.18 8.41
N ASP A 79 4.73 6.43 8.78
CA ASP A 79 3.69 7.34 9.26
C ASP A 79 3.68 8.64 8.44
N VAL A 80 4.51 8.75 7.39
CA VAL A 80 4.61 9.95 6.56
C VAL A 80 3.23 10.36 6.00
N LEU A 81 2.87 11.61 6.27
CA LEU A 81 1.76 12.33 5.63
C LEU A 81 2.36 13.19 4.52
N PHE A 82 1.91 12.99 3.27
CA PHE A 82 2.44 13.80 2.18
C PHE A 82 1.87 15.22 2.28
N ASP A 83 2.65 16.22 1.90
CA ASP A 83 2.18 17.61 1.91
C ASP A 83 0.99 17.80 0.96
N THR A 84 0.98 17.08 -0.16
CA THR A 84 -0.14 17.04 -1.12
C THR A 84 -1.37 16.32 -0.59
N GLU A 85 -1.27 15.53 0.48
CA GLU A 85 -2.39 14.80 1.08
C GLU A 85 -3.21 15.64 2.06
N ARG A 86 -2.79 16.88 2.32
CA ARG A 86 -3.49 17.84 3.19
C ARG A 86 -4.61 18.58 2.46
N ALA A 87 -4.59 18.59 1.14
CA ALA A 87 -5.62 19.23 0.33
C ALA A 87 -6.93 18.40 0.35
N PRO A 88 -8.11 19.06 0.31
CA PRO A 88 -9.39 18.36 0.21
C PRO A 88 -9.47 17.57 -1.11
N LEU A 89 -10.32 16.54 -1.15
CA LEU A 89 -10.55 15.75 -2.37
C LEU A 89 -11.73 16.31 -3.15
N THR A 90 -11.61 16.41 -4.48
CA THR A 90 -12.84 16.52 -5.28
C THR A 90 -13.58 15.17 -5.31
N PRO A 91 -14.90 15.17 -5.54
CA PRO A 91 -15.67 13.93 -5.70
C PRO A 91 -15.07 12.98 -6.76
N GLU A 92 -14.56 13.52 -7.87
CA GLU A 92 -13.96 12.74 -8.97
C GLU A 92 -12.63 12.10 -8.56
N GLU A 93 -11.78 12.84 -7.85
CA GLU A 93 -10.52 12.31 -7.32
C GLU A 93 -10.78 11.20 -6.31
N TYR A 94 -11.72 11.43 -5.38
CA TYR A 94 -12.13 10.44 -4.40
C TYR A 94 -12.64 9.18 -5.10
N GLN A 95 -13.57 9.31 -6.05
CA GLN A 95 -14.14 8.16 -6.74
C GLN A 95 -13.07 7.36 -7.49
N LYS A 96 -12.11 8.03 -8.13
CA LYS A 96 -10.99 7.37 -8.81
C LYS A 96 -10.13 6.57 -7.82
N LEU A 97 -9.79 7.15 -6.67
CA LEU A 97 -8.97 6.51 -5.64
C LEU A 97 -9.73 5.38 -4.93
N LYS A 98 -11.01 5.56 -4.63
CA LYS A 98 -11.90 4.54 -4.07
C LYS A 98 -11.94 3.31 -4.98
N LEU A 99 -12.20 3.50 -6.28
CA LEU A 99 -12.20 2.42 -7.26
C LEU A 99 -10.85 1.70 -7.34
N LEU A 100 -9.75 2.45 -7.22
CA LEU A 100 -8.41 1.86 -7.23
C LEU A 100 -8.12 1.04 -5.96
N ALA A 101 -8.55 1.51 -4.78
CA ALA A 101 -8.45 0.77 -3.52
C ALA A 101 -9.33 -0.49 -3.50
N LEU A 102 -10.56 -0.41 -4.02
CA LEU A 102 -11.42 -1.59 -4.19
C LEU A 102 -10.81 -2.61 -5.16
N ARG A 103 -10.18 -2.11 -6.22
CA ARG A 103 -9.44 -2.96 -7.16
C ARG A 103 -8.24 -3.62 -6.50
N SER A 104 -7.45 -2.91 -5.68
CA SER A 104 -6.30 -3.51 -4.99
C SER A 104 -6.75 -4.63 -4.05
N ALA A 105 -7.83 -4.42 -3.30
CA ALA A 105 -8.40 -5.45 -2.43
C ALA A 105 -8.85 -6.69 -3.22
N ARG A 106 -9.55 -6.50 -4.34
CA ARG A 106 -10.00 -7.60 -5.21
C ARG A 106 -8.82 -8.36 -5.83
N ASP A 107 -7.84 -7.64 -6.37
CA ASP A 107 -6.69 -8.22 -7.04
C ASP A 107 -5.76 -8.92 -6.03
N PHE A 108 -5.68 -8.44 -4.77
CA PHE A 108 -5.03 -9.13 -3.66
C PHE A 108 -5.73 -10.45 -3.30
N ASN A 109 -7.05 -10.41 -3.11
CA ASN A 109 -7.83 -11.62 -2.84
C ASN A 109 -7.70 -12.64 -3.97
N LYS A 110 -7.63 -12.19 -5.23
CA LYS A 110 -7.41 -13.08 -6.39
C LYS A 110 -6.09 -13.86 -6.31
N ILE A 111 -5.02 -13.27 -5.79
CA ILE A 111 -3.75 -13.99 -5.57
C ILE A 111 -3.96 -15.03 -4.48
N PHE A 112 -4.55 -14.63 -3.36
CA PHE A 112 -4.77 -15.52 -2.21
C PHE A 112 -5.62 -16.75 -2.58
N GLN A 113 -6.74 -16.56 -3.26
CA GLN A 113 -7.65 -17.65 -3.67
C GLN A 113 -7.02 -18.63 -4.68
N ALA A 114 -5.94 -18.24 -5.35
CA ALA A 114 -5.22 -19.11 -6.28
C ALA A 114 -4.18 -20.01 -5.59
N ILE A 115 -4.01 -19.89 -4.26
CA ILE A 115 -3.01 -20.63 -3.49
C ILE A 115 -3.70 -21.78 -2.77
N GLU A 116 -3.40 -23.03 -3.18
CA GLU A 116 -4.05 -24.23 -2.62
C GLU A 116 -3.67 -24.51 -1.16
N ASN A 117 -2.42 -24.27 -0.77
CA ASN A 117 -1.94 -24.47 0.60
C ASN A 117 -1.37 -23.16 1.16
N PRO A 118 -2.23 -22.21 1.57
CA PRO A 118 -1.79 -20.87 1.97
C PRO A 118 -1.08 -20.83 3.33
N SER A 119 -0.99 -21.96 4.03
CA SER A 119 -0.35 -22.06 5.35
C SER A 119 1.14 -22.41 5.27
N ILE A 120 1.71 -22.64 4.08
CA ILE A 120 3.14 -22.93 3.92
C ILE A 120 3.93 -21.74 3.39
N SER A 121 5.21 -21.69 3.73
CA SER A 121 6.14 -20.65 3.29
C SER A 121 7.58 -21.13 3.46
N ASP A 122 8.39 -20.88 2.43
CA ASP A 122 9.84 -21.06 2.40
C ASP A 122 10.61 -19.89 3.02
N ARG A 123 9.92 -18.82 3.42
CA ARG A 123 10.56 -17.65 4.04
C ARG A 123 11.01 -17.94 5.46
N PRO A 124 12.20 -17.45 5.87
CA PRO A 124 12.63 -17.54 7.25
C PRO A 124 11.70 -16.71 8.16
N GLU A 125 11.54 -17.18 9.39
CA GLU A 125 10.82 -16.45 10.42
C GLU A 125 11.59 -15.18 10.80
N ARG A 126 10.87 -14.08 11.01
CA ARG A 126 11.41 -12.79 11.44
C ARG A 126 10.42 -12.11 12.40
N THR A 127 10.96 -11.29 13.28
CA THR A 127 10.18 -10.49 14.24
C THR A 127 10.47 -9.01 13.99
N SER A 128 9.43 -8.19 13.99
CA SER A 128 9.51 -6.72 13.98
C SER A 128 9.05 -6.17 15.34
N PHE A 129 9.01 -4.83 15.46
CA PHE A 129 8.45 -4.17 16.63
C PHE A 129 7.00 -4.61 16.95
N TYR A 130 6.22 -4.92 15.91
CA TYR A 130 4.82 -5.36 16.02
C TYR A 130 4.65 -6.87 16.24
N GLY A 131 5.74 -7.60 16.47
CA GLY A 131 5.75 -9.05 16.69
C GLY A 131 6.15 -9.84 15.45
N LEU A 132 5.60 -11.05 15.30
CA LEU A 132 5.96 -11.95 14.20
C LEU A 132 5.51 -11.37 12.86
N VAL A 133 6.44 -11.26 11.91
CA VAL A 133 6.14 -10.78 10.56
C VAL A 133 5.35 -11.85 9.80
N PRO A 134 4.22 -11.50 9.15
CA PRO A 134 3.46 -12.45 8.34
C PRO A 134 4.34 -13.16 7.31
N ARG A 135 4.40 -14.50 7.43
CA ARG A 135 5.30 -15.35 6.66
C ARG A 135 4.57 -16.14 5.58
N THR A 136 3.41 -16.69 5.91
CA THR A 136 2.60 -17.52 5.01
C THR A 136 1.60 -16.65 4.22
N PRO A 137 1.15 -17.08 3.03
CA PRO A 137 0.07 -16.41 2.32
C PRO A 137 -1.17 -16.17 3.21
N LEU A 138 -1.55 -17.13 4.05
CA LEU A 138 -2.65 -17.00 5.01
C LEU A 138 -2.40 -15.88 6.02
N GLN A 139 -1.22 -15.88 6.66
CA GLN A 139 -0.87 -14.82 7.61
C GLN A 139 -0.83 -13.44 6.95
N MET A 140 -0.30 -13.34 5.72
CA MET A 140 -0.27 -12.09 4.96
C MET A 140 -1.69 -11.61 4.64
N TYR A 141 -2.56 -12.50 4.19
CA TYR A 141 -3.96 -12.18 3.90
C TYR A 141 -4.69 -11.71 5.16
N GLU A 142 -4.61 -12.46 6.25
CA GLU A 142 -5.25 -12.13 7.52
C GLU A 142 -4.75 -10.80 8.08
N HIS A 143 -3.44 -10.56 8.05
CA HIS A 143 -2.86 -9.29 8.48
C HIS A 143 -3.44 -8.12 7.69
N THR A 144 -3.36 -8.16 6.35
CA THR A 144 -3.85 -7.09 5.47
C THR A 144 -5.36 -6.88 5.61
N ASN A 145 -6.13 -7.96 5.77
CA ASN A 145 -7.57 -7.88 5.97
C ASN A 145 -7.92 -7.10 7.25
N ARG A 146 -7.27 -7.45 8.37
CA ARG A 146 -7.52 -6.84 9.70
C ARG A 146 -7.11 -5.37 9.77
N THR A 147 -6.18 -4.91 8.92
CA THR A 147 -5.70 -3.52 8.94
C THR A 147 -6.80 -2.51 8.57
N THR A 148 -7.90 -2.94 7.93
CA THR A 148 -9.04 -2.05 7.65
C THR A 148 -9.57 -1.39 8.93
N ALA A 149 -9.79 -2.16 9.98
CA ALA A 149 -10.31 -1.65 11.25
C ALA A 149 -9.31 -0.70 11.93
N TYR A 150 -8.00 -0.97 11.82
CA TYR A 150 -6.97 -0.05 12.31
C TYR A 150 -7.03 1.30 11.59
N TYR A 151 -7.20 1.32 10.27
CA TYR A 151 -7.35 2.57 9.54
C TYR A 151 -8.67 3.28 9.81
N ALA A 152 -9.76 2.53 10.04
CA ALA A 152 -11.05 3.09 10.44
C ALA A 152 -10.97 3.81 11.80
N ALA A 153 -10.25 3.20 12.76
CA ALA A 153 -10.07 3.75 14.10
C ALA A 153 -9.36 5.13 14.09
N ALA A 154 -8.51 5.40 13.09
CA ALA A 154 -7.90 6.73 12.91
C ALA A 154 -8.95 7.84 12.65
N PHE A 155 -10.12 7.47 12.14
CA PHE A 155 -11.25 8.37 11.88
C PHE A 155 -12.31 8.29 12.99
N GLY A 156 -12.04 7.58 14.09
CA GLY A 156 -13.00 7.35 15.18
C GLY A 156 -14.10 6.35 14.83
N ILE A 157 -13.91 5.54 13.80
CA ILE A 157 -14.88 4.55 13.34
C ILE A 157 -14.51 3.18 13.93
N GLU A 158 -15.43 2.61 14.69
CA GLU A 158 -15.32 1.23 15.16
C GLU A 158 -15.90 0.28 14.10
N MET A 159 -15.12 -0.73 13.71
CA MET A 159 -15.52 -1.70 12.69
C MET A 159 -15.18 -3.12 13.13
N GLU A 160 -16.13 -4.03 12.91
CA GLU A 160 -15.86 -5.46 12.92
C GLU A 160 -15.30 -5.93 11.57
N ASN A 161 -14.40 -6.92 11.60
CA ASN A 161 -13.86 -7.48 10.37
C ASN A 161 -14.92 -8.31 9.63
N ALA A 162 -15.19 -7.96 8.38
CA ALA A 162 -15.99 -8.73 7.45
C ALA A 162 -15.28 -10.01 6.96
N ALA A 163 -16.01 -10.79 6.16
CA ALA A 163 -15.57 -12.08 5.62
C ALA A 163 -14.31 -11.99 4.75
N ASP A 164 -14.12 -10.89 4.02
CA ASP A 164 -12.97 -10.69 3.15
C ASP A 164 -12.54 -9.22 3.06
N ILE A 165 -11.35 -9.02 2.50
CA ILE A 165 -10.73 -7.69 2.37
C ILE A 165 -11.57 -6.72 1.54
N TYR A 166 -12.25 -7.20 0.49
CA TYR A 166 -13.06 -6.35 -0.37
C TYR A 166 -14.30 -5.87 0.38
N ALA A 167 -14.99 -6.77 1.09
CA ALA A 167 -16.12 -6.43 1.94
C ALA A 167 -15.71 -5.43 3.03
N ASN A 168 -14.56 -5.64 3.66
CA ASN A 168 -13.99 -4.69 4.63
C ASN A 168 -13.76 -3.31 4.03
N ARG A 169 -13.16 -3.21 2.83
CA ARG A 169 -12.97 -1.90 2.17
C ARG A 169 -14.30 -1.24 1.84
N MET A 170 -15.30 -2.01 1.38
CA MET A 170 -16.64 -1.49 1.10
C MET A 170 -17.32 -0.91 2.33
N LEU A 171 -17.27 -1.63 3.46
CA LEU A 171 -17.82 -1.16 4.74
C LEU A 171 -17.09 0.11 5.22
N LEU A 172 -15.75 0.14 5.15
CA LEU A 172 -14.99 1.32 5.52
C LEU A 172 -15.44 2.54 4.68
N PHE A 173 -15.61 2.37 3.38
CA PHE A 173 -16.06 3.47 2.55
C PHE A 173 -17.50 3.92 2.87
N SER A 174 -18.42 3.00 3.18
CA SER A 174 -19.78 3.42 3.58
C SER A 174 -19.78 4.22 4.88
N GLU A 175 -18.93 3.88 5.85
CA GLU A 175 -18.80 4.64 7.10
C GLU A 175 -18.13 6.02 6.88
N ILE A 176 -17.09 6.08 6.03
CA ILE A 176 -16.40 7.34 5.72
C ILE A 176 -17.28 8.31 4.94
N GLU A 177 -18.12 7.81 4.04
CA GLU A 177 -18.98 8.63 3.16
C GLU A 177 -20.11 9.36 3.88
N VAL A 178 -20.43 8.96 5.12
CA VAL A 178 -21.46 9.60 5.94
C VAL A 178 -20.89 10.54 7.02
N LEU A 179 -19.56 10.68 7.09
CA LEU A 179 -18.94 11.65 7.99
C LEU A 179 -19.30 13.08 7.57
N GLU A 180 -19.53 13.96 8.55
CA GLU A 180 -19.94 15.36 8.33
C GLU A 180 -18.92 16.15 7.49
N ASP A 181 -17.65 15.78 7.60
CA ASP A 181 -16.48 16.39 6.98
C ASP A 181 -15.94 15.58 5.80
N PHE A 182 -16.74 14.66 5.24
CA PHE A 182 -16.40 13.90 4.06
C PHE A 182 -15.94 14.82 2.90
N LEU A 183 -14.81 14.47 2.27
CA LEU A 183 -14.10 15.25 1.23
C LEU A 183 -13.46 16.58 1.66
N SER A 184 -13.58 16.99 2.93
CA SER A 184 -12.89 18.17 3.45
C SER A 184 -11.37 17.97 3.58
N ASP A 185 -10.68 19.03 4.01
CA ASP A 185 -9.27 19.04 4.39
C ASP A 185 -9.04 18.63 5.86
N ARG A 186 -10.06 18.09 6.54
CA ARG A 186 -9.95 17.65 7.93
C ARG A 186 -8.81 16.66 8.11
N GLY A 187 -7.91 17.01 9.02
CA GLY A 187 -6.91 16.12 9.58
C GLY A 187 -7.46 15.38 10.80
N TYR A 188 -7.08 14.11 10.92
CA TYR A 188 -7.36 13.26 12.06
C TYR A 188 -6.05 12.89 12.74
N THR A 189 -6.12 12.60 14.04
CA THR A 189 -4.99 12.09 14.81
C THR A 189 -5.42 10.76 15.41
N ALA A 190 -4.75 9.68 15.00
CA ALA A 190 -5.00 8.36 15.54
C ALA A 190 -4.56 8.27 17.02
N PRO A 191 -5.03 7.27 17.78
CA PRO A 191 -4.66 7.10 19.19
C PRO A 191 -3.14 7.00 19.46
N ASP A 192 -2.37 6.52 18.47
CA ASP A 192 -0.91 6.44 18.52
C ASP A 192 -0.20 7.76 18.12
N GLY A 193 -0.96 8.81 17.83
CA GLY A 193 -0.47 10.13 17.43
C GLY A 193 -0.22 10.29 15.92
N GLU A 194 -0.44 9.25 15.10
CA GLU A 194 -0.26 9.35 13.66
C GLU A 194 -1.29 10.32 13.04
N ALA A 195 -0.82 11.21 12.15
CA ALA A 195 -1.68 12.13 11.42
C ALA A 195 -2.29 11.47 10.18
N TRP A 196 -3.60 11.62 10.00
CA TRP A 196 -4.39 11.03 8.92
C TRP A 196 -5.21 12.07 8.16
N THR A 197 -5.38 11.82 6.87
CA THR A 197 -6.32 12.53 5.99
C THR A 197 -7.01 11.51 5.11
N LEU A 198 -8.14 11.87 4.47
CA LEU A 198 -8.82 10.96 3.55
C LEU A 198 -7.92 10.54 2.37
N ARG A 199 -7.07 11.44 1.86
CA ARG A 199 -6.07 11.09 0.82
C ARG A 199 -5.06 10.06 1.31
N LYS A 200 -4.53 10.26 2.53
CA LYS A 200 -3.60 9.29 3.14
C LYS A 200 -4.26 7.94 3.37
N LEU A 201 -5.51 7.90 3.84
CA LEU A 201 -6.28 6.67 3.99
C LEU A 201 -6.32 5.89 2.67
N LEU A 202 -6.76 6.53 1.58
CA LEU A 202 -6.84 5.92 0.26
C LEU A 202 -5.48 5.43 -0.25
N ARG A 203 -4.42 6.25 -0.14
CA ARG A 203 -3.06 5.82 -0.50
C ARG A 203 -2.64 4.61 0.33
N ARG A 204 -2.89 4.64 1.64
CA ARG A 204 -2.42 3.61 2.57
C ARG A 204 -3.07 2.27 2.28
N LEU A 205 -4.38 2.26 1.99
CA LEU A 205 -5.10 1.07 1.54
C LEU A 205 -4.42 0.44 0.31
N ILE A 206 -4.20 1.24 -0.74
CA ILE A 206 -3.62 0.74 -2.00
C ILE A 206 -2.18 0.27 -1.81
N TRP A 207 -1.38 1.04 -1.06
CA TRP A 207 0.02 0.71 -0.78
C TRP A 207 0.14 -0.56 0.04
N HIS A 208 -0.63 -0.70 1.13
CA HIS A 208 -0.59 -1.84 2.03
C HIS A 208 -1.02 -3.13 1.32
N ASP A 209 -2.08 -3.07 0.52
CA ASP A 209 -2.49 -4.17 -0.34
C ASP A 209 -1.35 -4.56 -1.30
N ARG A 210 -0.70 -3.60 -1.97
CA ARG A 210 0.36 -3.88 -2.93
C ARG A 210 1.63 -4.46 -2.30
N ILE A 211 2.08 -3.97 -1.15
CA ILE A 211 3.28 -4.51 -0.48
C ILE A 211 3.07 -5.94 -0.03
N HIS A 212 1.91 -6.25 0.55
CA HIS A 212 1.58 -7.61 0.97
C HIS A 212 1.23 -8.51 -0.21
N ALA A 213 0.58 -8.01 -1.26
CA ALA A 213 0.37 -8.75 -2.51
C ALA A 213 1.69 -9.15 -3.16
N LYS A 214 2.67 -8.24 -3.21
CA LYS A 214 4.00 -8.52 -3.78
C LYS A 214 4.75 -9.55 -2.93
N ALA A 215 4.64 -9.45 -1.61
CA ALA A 215 5.20 -10.44 -0.69
C ALA A 215 4.56 -11.82 -0.90
N MET A 216 3.23 -11.90 -0.90
CA MET A 216 2.45 -13.12 -1.07
C MET A 216 2.72 -13.77 -2.43
N TRP A 217 2.68 -12.98 -3.51
CA TRP A 217 2.94 -13.46 -4.88
C TRP A 217 4.34 -14.06 -5.01
N ARG A 218 5.38 -13.41 -4.44
CA ARG A 218 6.75 -13.95 -4.48
C ARG A 218 6.89 -15.25 -3.69
N THR A 219 6.27 -15.36 -2.52
CA THR A 219 6.23 -16.61 -1.76
C THR A 219 5.54 -17.70 -2.58
N ALA A 220 4.42 -17.36 -3.20
CA ALA A 220 3.62 -18.32 -3.94
C ALA A 220 4.31 -18.80 -5.22
N VAL A 221 4.91 -17.90 -5.99
CA VAL A 221 5.68 -18.29 -7.19
C VAL A 221 6.88 -19.16 -6.84
N SER A 222 7.52 -18.96 -5.68
CA SER A 222 8.63 -19.81 -5.23
C SER A 222 8.20 -21.26 -5.01
N LEU A 223 6.98 -21.48 -4.52
CA LEU A 223 6.47 -22.81 -4.17
C LEU A 223 5.69 -23.48 -5.32
N TRP A 224 4.94 -22.71 -6.10
CA TRP A 224 3.98 -23.21 -7.10
C TRP A 224 4.26 -22.74 -8.53
N GLY A 225 5.33 -21.97 -8.76
CA GLY A 225 5.76 -21.55 -10.09
C GLY A 225 4.78 -20.59 -10.78
N SER A 226 4.67 -20.74 -12.11
CA SER A 226 3.95 -19.81 -13.00
C SER A 226 2.42 -19.92 -12.96
N ALA A 227 1.86 -20.85 -12.19
CA ALA A 227 0.41 -20.99 -12.03
C ALA A 227 -0.23 -19.84 -11.23
N ILE A 228 0.55 -19.13 -10.41
CA ILE A 228 0.04 -18.05 -9.57
C ILE A 228 -0.22 -16.79 -10.41
N PRO A 229 -1.46 -16.24 -10.39
CA PRO A 229 -1.78 -15.05 -11.16
C PRO A 229 -1.00 -13.83 -10.65
N ASN A 230 -0.62 -12.94 -11.58
CA ASN A 230 0.05 -11.68 -11.26
C ASN A 230 -0.82 -10.47 -11.69
N PRO A 231 -1.96 -10.22 -11.02
CA PRO A 231 -2.89 -9.15 -11.43
C PRO A 231 -2.27 -7.76 -11.32
N PHE A 232 -1.30 -7.56 -10.42
CA PHE A 232 -0.59 -6.30 -10.23
C PHE A 232 0.60 -6.10 -11.18
N TYR A 233 0.93 -7.10 -12.02
CA TYR A 233 2.08 -7.08 -12.91
C TYR A 233 3.41 -6.82 -12.19
N PHE A 234 3.62 -7.40 -11.01
CA PHE A 234 4.89 -7.35 -10.30
C PHE A 234 6.02 -7.93 -11.16
N ARG A 235 7.23 -7.40 -10.98
CA ARG A 235 8.47 -7.87 -11.61
C ARG A 235 9.30 -8.66 -10.60
#